data_AF-A0A6G1SRY7-F1
#
_entry.id   AF-A0A6G1SRY7-F1
#
_cell.length_a   1.000
_cell.length_b   1.000
_cell.length_c   1.000
_cell.angle_alpha   90.00
_cell.angle_beta   90.00
_cell.angle_gamma   90.00
#
_symmetry.space_group_name_H-M   'P 1'
#
loop_
_entity.id
_entity.type
_entity.pdbx_description
1 polymer ?
#
loop_
_entity_poly.entity_id
_entity_poly.type
_entity_poly.pdbx_seq_one_letter_code
_entity_poly.pdbx_strand_id
1 'polypeptide(L)'
;MYTGWRTSLPERKGHPVQASLSAPDITCDHCVATIQRVVDGIEGARFISGDPASKSFVVEVASGATLDRVSEGLAAEGYPLGDAAESTDAASVPGQHDGRTPDTWTPAYRVTATPRGADVNYDCDCGCDAGFALDRSVAEQPLEDCCCGKQMLVGRDADARLRGAVGDGHRIDLQTVTMPWGQPIQAALAIPRD
;
A
#
# COMPACT_ATOMS: atom_id res chain seq x y z
N MET A 1 -51.73 -8.53 8.59
CA MET A 1 -50.78 -9.58 9.01
C MET A 1 -49.71 -9.71 7.94
N TYR A 2 -48.56 -9.05 8.12
CA TYR A 2 -47.35 -9.29 7.31
C TYR A 2 -46.17 -9.32 8.28
N THR A 3 -45.73 -10.53 8.61
CA THR A 3 -44.49 -10.79 9.35
C THR A 3 -43.32 -10.66 8.37
N GLY A 4 -42.79 -9.44 8.23
CA GLY A 4 -41.60 -9.15 7.42
C GLY A 4 -40.33 -9.53 8.20
N TRP A 5 -39.55 -10.43 7.61
CA TRP A 5 -38.39 -11.09 8.19
C TRP A 5 -37.23 -10.12 8.43
N ARG A 6 -36.73 -10.06 9.67
CA ARG A 6 -35.40 -9.53 9.99
C ARG A 6 -34.39 -10.59 9.54
N THR A 7 -33.90 -10.47 8.31
CA THR A 7 -32.70 -11.21 7.90
C THR A 7 -31.53 -10.61 8.66
N SER A 8 -31.11 -11.28 9.72
CA SER A 8 -29.81 -11.08 10.35
C SER A 8 -28.75 -11.18 9.26
N LEU A 9 -28.10 -10.06 8.95
CA LEU A 9 -26.88 -10.07 8.16
C LEU A 9 -25.87 -10.95 8.92
N PRO A 10 -25.30 -12.00 8.31
CA PRO A 10 -24.22 -12.73 8.97
C PRO A 10 -23.08 -11.74 9.22
N GLU A 11 -22.59 -11.70 10.46
CA GLU A 11 -21.31 -11.10 10.80
C GLU A 11 -20.30 -11.60 9.77
N ARG A 12 -19.76 -10.69 8.95
CA ARG A 12 -18.76 -11.03 7.95
C ARG A 12 -17.51 -11.46 8.71
N LYS A 13 -17.39 -12.75 9.00
CA LYS A 13 -16.11 -13.37 9.34
C LYS A 13 -15.14 -12.95 8.24
N GLY A 14 -14.07 -12.24 8.63
CA GLY A 14 -13.10 -11.67 7.70
C GLY A 14 -12.71 -12.73 6.68
N HIS A 15 -12.97 -12.47 5.40
CA HIS A 15 -12.50 -13.37 4.37
C HIS A 15 -10.98 -13.29 4.38
N PRO A 16 -10.28 -14.43 4.36
CA PRO A 16 -8.85 -14.42 4.29
C PRO A 16 -8.43 -13.75 2.97
N VAL A 17 -7.42 -12.89 3.04
CA VAL A 17 -7.03 -12.07 1.90
C VAL A 17 -5.57 -12.28 1.55
N GLN A 18 -5.30 -12.35 0.25
CA GLN A 18 -3.95 -12.50 -0.27
C GLN A 18 -3.24 -11.14 -0.32
N ALA A 19 -2.10 -11.06 0.36
CA ALA A 19 -1.19 -9.94 0.36
C ALA A 19 0.16 -10.37 -0.23
N SER A 20 0.67 -9.59 -1.19
CA SER A 20 2.03 -9.76 -1.73
C SER A 20 3.01 -8.92 -0.91
N LEU A 21 4.01 -9.56 -0.35
CA LEU A 21 5.05 -8.97 0.50
C LEU A 21 6.42 -9.09 -0.15
N SER A 22 7.31 -8.16 0.19
CA SER A 22 8.71 -8.19 -0.26
C SER A 22 9.64 -8.44 0.92
N ALA A 23 10.56 -9.38 0.77
CA ALA A 23 11.64 -9.65 1.70
C ALA A 23 12.97 -9.59 0.92
N PRO A 24 13.82 -8.57 1.12
CA PRO A 24 15.01 -8.37 0.29
C PRO A 24 16.09 -9.43 0.51
N ASP A 25 16.03 -10.13 1.64
CA ASP A 25 17.00 -11.13 2.10
C ASP A 25 16.70 -12.56 1.64
N ILE A 26 15.55 -12.81 1.01
CA ILE A 26 15.30 -14.10 0.35
C ILE A 26 16.17 -14.18 -0.91
N THR A 27 17.03 -15.19 -0.93
CA THR A 27 18.00 -15.42 -2.02
C THR A 27 17.97 -16.85 -2.56
N CYS A 28 17.24 -17.76 -1.91
CA CYS A 28 17.13 -19.16 -2.33
C CYS A 28 15.83 -19.82 -1.84
N ASP A 29 15.53 -21.01 -2.35
CA ASP A 29 14.35 -21.81 -1.94
C ASP A 29 14.36 -22.18 -0.45
N HIS A 30 15.53 -22.24 0.20
CA HIS A 30 15.61 -22.49 1.64
C HIS A 30 15.09 -21.30 2.44
N CYS A 31 15.33 -20.06 2.00
CA CYS A 31 14.75 -18.87 2.61
C CYS A 31 13.23 -18.89 2.50
N VAL A 32 12.70 -19.26 1.33
CA VAL A 32 11.25 -19.42 1.10
C VAL A 32 10.65 -20.43 2.08
N ALA A 33 11.30 -21.58 2.25
CA ALA A 33 10.83 -22.61 3.18
C ALA A 33 10.83 -22.13 4.64
N THR A 34 11.78 -21.29 5.04
CA THR A 34 11.79 -20.69 6.39
C THR A 34 10.66 -19.69 6.55
N ILE A 35 10.49 -18.76 5.60
CA ILE A 35 9.38 -17.79 5.57
C ILE A 35 8.05 -18.52 5.64
N GLN A 36 7.87 -19.59 4.86
CA GLN A 36 6.68 -20.43 4.89
C GLN A 36 6.40 -20.99 6.29
N ARG A 37 7.41 -21.56 6.98
CA ARG A 37 7.21 -22.13 8.33
C ARG A 37 6.78 -21.07 9.34
N VAL A 38 7.33 -19.85 9.23
CA VAL A 38 6.96 -18.73 10.10
C VAL A 38 5.51 -18.32 9.86
N VAL A 39 5.15 -18.13 8.59
CA VAL A 39 3.80 -17.73 8.17
C VAL A 39 2.77 -18.79 8.58
N ASP A 40 3.03 -20.06 8.30
CA ASP A 40 2.12 -21.18 8.63
C ASP A 40 2.02 -21.42 10.16
N GLY A 41 2.96 -20.91 10.95
CA GLY A 41 2.92 -20.91 12.41
C GLY A 41 2.01 -19.85 13.03
N ILE A 42 1.52 -18.89 12.24
CA ILE A 42 0.70 -17.78 12.73
C ILE A 42 -0.78 -18.07 12.46
N GLU A 43 -1.57 -18.11 13.52
CA GLU A 43 -3.01 -18.33 13.40
C GLU A 43 -3.67 -17.25 12.53
N GLY A 44 -4.36 -17.69 11.46
CA GLY A 44 -5.01 -16.82 10.49
C GLY A 44 -4.11 -16.39 9.34
N ALA A 45 -2.86 -16.86 9.27
CA ALA A 45 -1.98 -16.68 8.12
C ALA A 45 -1.76 -18.01 7.39
N ARG A 46 -1.52 -17.96 6.09
CA ARG A 46 -1.16 -19.11 5.26
C ARG A 46 -0.20 -18.65 4.18
N PHE A 47 0.86 -19.40 3.96
CA PHE A 47 1.75 -19.15 2.84
C PHE A 47 1.12 -19.65 1.52
N ILE A 48 1.16 -18.83 0.46
CA ILE A 48 0.61 -19.18 -0.86
C ILE A 48 1.73 -19.49 -1.85
N SER A 49 2.69 -18.58 -1.99
CA SER A 49 3.83 -18.75 -2.91
C SER A 49 4.98 -17.83 -2.53
N GLY A 50 6.20 -18.17 -2.96
CA GLY A 50 7.39 -17.32 -2.82
C GLY A 50 8.25 -17.41 -4.06
N ASP A 51 8.81 -16.28 -4.47
CA ASP A 51 9.69 -16.17 -5.63
C ASP A 51 11.01 -15.50 -5.19
N PRO A 52 12.12 -16.28 -5.11
CA PRO A 52 13.43 -15.74 -4.80
C PRO A 52 13.98 -14.77 -5.84
N ALA A 53 13.57 -14.90 -7.11
CA ALA A 53 14.04 -14.02 -8.17
C ALA A 53 13.47 -12.61 -8.01
N SER A 54 12.19 -12.50 -7.64
CA SER A 54 11.54 -11.21 -7.37
C SER A 54 11.64 -10.76 -5.92
N LYS A 55 12.28 -11.55 -5.05
CA LYS A 55 12.45 -11.27 -3.61
C LYS A 55 11.11 -10.98 -2.91
N SER A 56 10.08 -11.71 -3.31
CA SER A 56 8.71 -11.48 -2.87
C SER A 56 7.96 -12.78 -2.64
N PHE A 57 6.89 -12.70 -1.86
CA PHE A 57 6.06 -13.85 -1.53
C PHE A 57 4.61 -13.41 -1.28
N VAL A 58 3.68 -14.33 -1.49
CA VAL A 58 2.25 -14.11 -1.30
C VAL A 58 1.81 -14.90 -0.09
N VAL A 59 1.13 -14.22 0.83
CA VAL A 59 0.51 -14.82 2.00
C VAL A 59 -0.97 -14.51 1.99
N GLU A 60 -1.75 -15.42 2.53
CA GLU A 60 -3.15 -15.20 2.82
C GLU A 60 -3.29 -14.91 4.31
N VAL A 61 -3.92 -13.80 4.67
CA VAL A 61 -4.09 -13.34 6.05
C VAL A 61 -5.55 -13.04 6.35
N ALA A 62 -6.01 -13.43 7.54
CA ALA A 62 -7.38 -13.19 7.98
C ALA A 62 -7.68 -11.70 8.25
N SER A 63 -6.65 -10.90 8.53
CA SER A 63 -6.77 -9.48 8.87
C SER A 63 -5.44 -8.75 8.79
N GLY A 64 -5.47 -7.41 8.77
CA GLY A 64 -4.28 -6.56 8.88
C GLY A 64 -3.45 -6.86 10.13
N ALA A 65 -4.09 -7.08 11.28
CA ALA A 65 -3.40 -7.47 12.52
C ALA A 65 -2.68 -8.84 12.42
N THR A 66 -3.12 -9.72 11.53
CA THR A 66 -2.44 -10.98 11.28
C THR A 66 -1.19 -10.77 10.42
N LEU A 67 -1.26 -9.84 9.48
CA LEU A 67 -0.10 -9.44 8.69
C LEU A 67 0.97 -8.77 9.54
N ASP A 68 0.57 -7.95 10.51
CA ASP A 68 1.51 -7.29 11.43
C ASP A 68 2.28 -8.35 12.25
N ARG A 69 1.58 -9.39 12.74
CA ARG A 69 2.23 -10.57 13.37
C ARG A 69 3.15 -11.33 12.43
N VAL A 70 2.80 -11.46 11.14
CA VAL A 70 3.66 -12.08 10.12
C VAL A 70 4.94 -11.25 9.94
N SER A 71 4.83 -9.93 9.82
CA SER A 71 5.98 -9.03 9.70
C SER A 71 6.91 -9.14 10.92
N GLU A 72 6.35 -9.11 12.14
CA GLU A 72 7.10 -9.29 13.39
C GLU A 72 7.80 -10.65 13.46
N GLY A 73 7.09 -11.74 13.11
CA GLY A 73 7.64 -13.10 13.11
C GLY A 73 8.79 -13.26 12.12
N LEU A 74 8.67 -12.66 10.93
CA LEU A 74 9.72 -12.70 9.91
C LEU A 74 10.93 -11.87 10.30
N ALA A 75 10.71 -10.67 10.87
CA ALA A 75 11.78 -9.84 11.40
C ALA A 75 12.59 -10.56 12.50
N ALA A 76 11.90 -11.30 13.39
CA ALA A 76 12.55 -12.08 14.44
C ALA A 76 13.46 -13.20 13.90
N GLU A 77 13.14 -13.75 12.73
CA GLU A 77 13.92 -14.78 12.03
C GLU A 77 14.98 -14.20 11.08
N GLY A 78 15.16 -12.87 11.09
CA GLY A 78 16.13 -12.17 10.25
C GLY A 78 15.69 -11.96 8.80
N TYR A 79 14.38 -12.02 8.54
CA TYR A 79 13.76 -11.70 7.26
C TYR A 79 12.81 -10.51 7.40
N PRO A 80 13.28 -9.31 7.82
CA PRO A 80 12.40 -8.16 7.88
C PRO A 80 11.77 -7.94 6.50
N LEU A 81 10.47 -7.60 6.49
CA LEU A 81 9.88 -7.05 5.28
C LEU A 81 10.71 -5.83 4.91
N GLY A 82 11.16 -5.77 3.66
CA GLY A 82 12.27 -4.90 3.31
C GLY A 82 12.05 -3.47 3.76
N ASP A 83 13.00 -2.94 4.53
CA ASP A 83 13.12 -1.51 4.76
C ASP A 83 13.34 -0.84 3.39
N ALA A 84 12.69 0.30 3.17
CA ALA A 84 13.21 1.27 2.22
C ALA A 84 14.62 1.63 2.71
N ALA A 85 15.67 1.02 2.16
CA ALA A 85 17.03 1.43 2.46
C ALA A 85 17.17 2.92 2.14
N GLU A 86 17.20 3.70 3.22
CA GLU A 86 17.52 5.10 3.34
C GLU A 86 16.68 6.08 2.49
N SER A 87 15.68 6.68 3.14
CA SER A 87 15.20 8.02 2.79
C SER A 87 14.86 8.75 4.10
N THR A 88 15.90 9.16 4.83
CA THR A 88 15.80 10.29 5.74
C THR A 88 15.42 11.52 4.91
N ASP A 89 14.14 11.91 4.97
CA ASP A 89 13.70 13.20 5.50
C ASP A 89 12.24 13.44 5.12
N ALA A 90 11.32 12.96 5.96
CA ALA A 90 9.94 13.43 6.01
C ALA A 90 9.73 14.27 7.28
N ALA A 91 10.59 15.28 7.49
CA ALA A 91 10.27 16.37 8.39
C ALA A 91 9.30 17.31 7.68
N SER A 92 8.02 17.15 8.01
CA SER A 92 6.91 17.96 7.54
C SER A 92 7.11 19.44 7.86
N VAL A 93 6.91 20.33 6.89
CA VAL A 93 6.44 21.70 7.14
C VAL A 93 4.96 21.74 6.76
N PRO A 94 4.04 22.10 7.68
CA PRO A 94 2.64 22.27 7.32
C PRO A 94 2.44 23.57 6.52
N GLY A 95 1.76 23.42 5.38
CA GLY A 95 0.91 24.42 4.74
C GLY A 95 1.43 25.86 4.63
N GLN A 96 2.15 26.17 3.56
CA GLN A 96 2.13 27.50 2.96
C GLN A 96 1.77 27.36 1.48
N HIS A 97 0.67 28.01 1.09
CA HIS A 97 0.19 28.10 -0.29
C HIS A 97 0.78 29.36 -0.93
N ASP A 98 2.04 29.28 -1.33
CA ASP A 98 2.75 30.33 -2.07
C ASP A 98 2.60 30.14 -3.58
N GLY A 99 1.36 30.21 -4.09
CA GLY A 99 1.06 30.47 -5.52
C GLY A 99 1.88 29.69 -6.55
N ARG A 100 2.29 28.46 -6.24
CA ARG A 100 3.26 27.70 -7.03
C ARG A 100 2.58 27.15 -8.27
N THR A 101 3.21 27.32 -9.43
CA THR A 101 2.71 26.76 -10.69
C THR A 101 2.68 25.22 -10.61
N PRO A 102 1.65 24.56 -11.16
CA PRO A 102 1.47 23.10 -11.07
C PRO A 102 2.68 22.30 -11.55
N ASP A 103 3.45 22.86 -12.47
CA ASP A 103 4.62 22.24 -13.07
C ASP A 103 5.79 21.98 -12.10
N THR A 104 5.89 22.75 -11.01
CA THR A 104 7.01 22.65 -10.04
C THR A 104 6.60 22.18 -8.65
N TRP A 105 5.30 21.98 -8.43
CA TRP A 105 4.80 21.46 -7.17
C TRP A 105 5.00 19.93 -7.09
N THR A 106 5.43 19.46 -5.92
CA THR A 106 5.63 18.04 -5.60
C THR A 106 4.88 17.76 -4.29
N PRO A 107 4.01 16.73 -4.25
CA PRO A 107 3.31 16.36 -3.02
C PRO A 107 4.28 15.85 -1.97
N ALA A 108 4.05 16.21 -0.71
CA ALA A 108 4.65 15.55 0.44
C ALA A 108 3.64 14.55 1.01
N TYR A 109 3.94 13.25 0.90
CA TYR A 109 3.02 12.21 1.36
C TYR A 109 3.10 12.01 2.88
N ARG A 110 1.93 11.85 3.50
CA ARG A 110 1.73 11.42 4.89
C ARG A 110 1.07 10.06 4.88
N VAL A 111 1.63 9.10 5.62
CA VAL A 111 1.10 7.73 5.69
C VAL A 111 0.55 7.47 7.09
N THR A 112 -0.73 7.11 7.18
CA THR A 112 -1.41 6.80 8.44
C THR A 112 -1.95 5.37 8.40
N ALA A 113 -1.68 4.58 9.46
CA ALA A 113 -2.19 3.22 9.56
C ALA A 113 -3.72 3.19 9.69
N THR A 114 -4.35 2.26 8.98
CA THR A 114 -5.78 1.97 9.10
C THR A 114 -6.00 0.48 9.37
N PRO A 115 -7.18 0.07 9.87
CA PRO A 115 -7.47 -1.35 10.08
C PRO A 115 -7.36 -2.22 8.82
N ARG A 116 -7.52 -1.63 7.62
CA ARG A 116 -7.44 -2.34 6.34
C ARG A 116 -6.10 -2.16 5.62
N GLY A 117 -5.33 -1.14 5.97
CA GLY A 117 -4.06 -0.84 5.31
C GLY A 117 -3.51 0.51 5.76
N ALA A 118 -3.45 1.47 4.85
CA ALA A 118 -2.95 2.81 5.16
C ALA A 118 -3.65 3.87 4.32
N ASP A 119 -3.82 5.05 4.89
CA ASP A 119 -4.15 6.25 4.13
C ASP A 119 -2.84 6.95 3.73
N VAL A 120 -2.68 7.21 2.43
CA VAL A 120 -1.55 7.97 1.87
C VAL A 120 -2.07 9.31 1.41
N ASN A 121 -1.92 10.32 2.26
CA ASN A 121 -2.45 11.67 2.05
C ASN A 121 -1.38 12.66 1.61
N TYR A 122 -1.77 13.76 0.99
CA TYR A 122 -0.88 14.89 0.68
C TYR A 122 -1.68 16.19 0.62
N ASP A 123 -1.02 17.31 0.94
CA ASP A 123 -1.61 18.63 0.77
C ASP A 123 -1.54 19.04 -0.71
N CYS A 124 -2.68 19.06 -1.38
CA CYS A 124 -2.75 19.42 -2.79
C CYS A 124 -2.56 20.92 -2.99
N ASP A 125 -1.91 21.31 -4.09
CA ASP A 125 -1.80 22.71 -4.55
C ASP A 125 -3.15 23.45 -4.64
N CYS A 126 -4.25 22.75 -4.93
CA CYS A 126 -5.60 23.29 -4.96
C CYS A 126 -6.21 23.58 -3.56
N GLY A 127 -5.53 23.23 -2.47
CA GLY A 127 -5.95 23.53 -1.10
C GLY A 127 -6.70 22.42 -0.37
N CYS A 128 -6.90 21.24 -0.98
CA CYS A 128 -7.49 20.09 -0.29
C CYS A 128 -6.42 19.16 0.31
N ASP A 129 -6.83 18.43 1.36
CA ASP A 129 -6.13 17.23 1.82
C ASP A 129 -6.63 16.06 0.96
N ALA A 130 -5.83 15.70 -0.04
CA ALA A 130 -6.13 14.60 -0.95
C ALA A 130 -5.44 13.33 -0.46
N GLY A 131 -5.87 12.16 -0.93
CA GLY A 131 -5.18 10.94 -0.60
C GLY A 131 -5.76 9.69 -1.22
N PHE A 132 -5.09 8.59 -0.91
CA PHE A 132 -5.41 7.26 -1.38
C PHE A 132 -5.59 6.31 -0.19
N ALA A 133 -6.73 5.64 -0.11
CA ALA A 133 -6.98 4.62 0.92
C ALA A 133 -6.48 3.25 0.42
N LEU A 134 -5.24 2.91 0.75
CA LEU A 134 -4.66 1.62 0.40
C LEU A 134 -5.33 0.51 1.22
N ASP A 135 -6.06 -0.37 0.55
CA ASP A 135 -6.66 -1.55 1.17
C ASP A 135 -5.78 -2.78 0.91
N ARG A 136 -5.09 -3.29 1.94
CA ARG A 136 -4.21 -4.47 1.80
C ARG A 136 -4.97 -5.72 1.38
N SER A 137 -6.32 -5.71 1.44
CA SER A 137 -7.15 -6.79 0.94
C SER A 137 -7.35 -6.81 -0.59
N VAL A 138 -6.91 -5.76 -1.27
CA VAL A 138 -7.13 -5.60 -2.71
C VAL A 138 -5.80 -5.81 -3.45
N ALA A 139 -5.71 -6.88 -4.25
CA ALA A 139 -4.50 -7.21 -4.98
C ALA A 139 -4.14 -6.12 -6.01
N GLU A 140 -5.14 -5.59 -6.72
CA GLU A 140 -4.99 -4.51 -7.68
C GLU A 140 -5.83 -3.31 -7.26
N GLN A 141 -5.15 -2.32 -6.68
CA GLN A 141 -5.79 -1.09 -6.22
C GLN A 141 -6.44 -0.34 -7.39
N PRO A 142 -7.63 0.24 -7.21
CA PRO A 142 -8.25 1.09 -8.22
C PRO A 142 -7.48 2.39 -8.40
N LEU A 143 -7.65 3.04 -9.54
CA LEU A 143 -7.21 4.42 -9.74
C LEU A 143 -8.20 5.35 -9.03
N GLU A 144 -7.70 6.33 -8.29
CA GLU A 144 -8.54 7.32 -7.60
C GLU A 144 -8.41 8.69 -8.27
N ASP A 145 -9.55 9.37 -8.45
CA ASP A 145 -9.65 10.67 -9.08
C ASP A 145 -9.84 11.78 -8.04
N CYS A 146 -9.06 12.86 -8.16
CA CYS A 146 -9.23 14.07 -7.36
C CYS A 146 -10.09 15.10 -8.11
N CYS A 147 -10.83 15.94 -7.38
CA CYS A 147 -11.70 16.97 -7.96
C CYS A 147 -10.97 18.01 -8.83
N CYS A 148 -9.66 18.17 -8.66
CA CYS A 148 -8.79 19.04 -9.46
C CYS A 148 -8.24 18.36 -10.72
N GLY A 149 -8.74 17.18 -11.08
CA GLY A 149 -8.32 16.42 -12.27
C GLY A 149 -7.01 15.63 -12.08
N LYS A 150 -6.39 15.68 -10.90
CA LYS A 150 -5.26 14.80 -10.58
C LYS A 150 -5.75 13.37 -10.35
N GLN A 151 -4.93 12.37 -10.69
CA GLN A 151 -5.27 10.96 -10.49
C GLN A 151 -4.15 10.26 -9.73
N MET A 152 -4.48 9.47 -8.72
CA MET A 152 -3.50 8.84 -7.83
C MET A 152 -3.66 7.32 -7.83
N LEU A 153 -2.52 6.65 -7.75
CA LEU A 153 -2.46 5.22 -7.51
C LEU A 153 -1.36 4.92 -6.51
N VAL A 154 -1.69 4.14 -5.48
CA VAL A 154 -0.72 3.58 -4.54
C VAL A 154 -0.74 2.08 -4.66
N GLY A 155 0.42 1.46 -4.82
CA GLY A 155 0.50 0.00 -4.90
C GLY A 155 1.69 -0.48 -5.71
N ARG A 156 1.65 -1.77 -6.06
CA ARG A 156 2.63 -2.38 -6.94
C ARG A 156 2.48 -1.83 -8.36
N ASP A 157 3.60 -1.52 -8.99
CA ASP A 157 3.69 -1.03 -10.38
C ASP A 157 2.80 0.21 -10.63
N ALA A 158 2.63 1.05 -9.61
CA ALA A 158 1.75 2.21 -9.66
C ALA A 158 2.13 3.17 -10.80
N ASP A 159 3.42 3.38 -11.05
CA ASP A 159 3.89 4.21 -12.18
C ASP A 159 3.41 3.68 -13.54
N ALA A 160 3.68 2.41 -13.82
CA ALA A 160 3.33 1.80 -15.10
C ALA A 160 1.82 1.77 -15.32
N ARG A 161 1.06 1.43 -14.27
CA ARG A 161 -0.41 1.40 -14.31
C ARG A 161 -1.00 2.79 -14.50
N LEU A 162 -0.49 3.79 -13.77
CA LEU A 162 -0.97 5.16 -13.88
C LEU A 162 -0.66 5.73 -15.26
N ARG A 163 0.57 5.57 -15.79
CA ARG A 163 0.94 5.98 -17.16
C ARG A 163 0.08 5.31 -18.24
N GLY A 164 -0.32 4.06 -18.02
CA GLY A 164 -1.22 3.36 -18.94
C GLY A 164 -2.66 3.88 -18.90
N ALA A 165 -3.08 4.47 -17.79
CA ALA A 165 -4.43 5.01 -17.58
C ALA A 165 -4.56 6.48 -17.99
N VAL A 166 -3.49 7.28 -17.83
CA VAL A 166 -3.52 8.72 -18.09
C VAL A 166 -2.82 9.07 -19.40
N GLY A 167 -3.38 9.99 -20.17
CA GLY A 167 -2.76 10.45 -21.42
C GLY A 167 -1.57 11.42 -21.20
N ASP A 168 -0.92 11.80 -22.29
CA ASP A 168 0.27 12.69 -22.31
C ASP A 168 0.03 14.11 -21.72
N GLY A 169 -1.24 14.46 -21.46
CA GLY A 169 -1.64 15.69 -20.77
C GLY A 169 -1.28 15.73 -19.29
N HIS A 170 -0.65 14.69 -18.74
CA HIS A 170 -0.24 14.65 -17.33
C HIS A 170 1.28 14.54 -17.18
N ARG A 171 1.82 15.21 -16.16
CA ARG A 171 3.12 14.86 -15.57
C ARG A 171 2.89 13.84 -14.47
N ILE A 172 3.76 12.83 -14.40
CA ILE A 172 3.75 11.86 -13.30
C ILE A 172 4.75 12.30 -12.24
N ASP A 173 4.27 12.47 -11.02
CA ASP A 173 5.08 12.45 -9.81
C ASP A 173 5.11 11.02 -9.27
N LEU A 174 6.31 10.46 -9.09
CA LEU A 174 6.51 9.10 -8.60
C LEU A 174 7.41 9.15 -7.37
N GLN A 175 6.89 8.67 -6.24
CA GLN A 175 7.65 8.55 -5.00
C GLN A 175 7.46 7.16 -4.40
N THR A 176 8.41 6.77 -3.55
CA THR A 176 8.28 5.57 -2.71
C THR A 176 7.92 6.02 -1.30
N VAL A 177 6.85 5.46 -0.75
CA VAL A 177 6.39 5.73 0.61
C VAL A 177 6.53 4.47 1.47
N THR A 178 7.01 4.62 2.70
CA THR A 178 7.11 3.53 3.66
C THR A 178 5.77 3.35 4.37
N MET A 179 5.22 2.15 4.29
CA MET A 179 3.97 1.80 4.95
C MET A 179 4.17 1.61 6.46
N PRO A 180 3.11 1.70 7.28
CA PRO A 180 3.20 1.51 8.73
C PRO A 180 3.77 0.15 9.16
N TRP A 181 3.72 -0.86 8.28
CA TRP A 181 4.30 -2.19 8.48
C TRP A 181 5.71 -2.36 7.86
N GLY A 182 6.39 -1.25 7.52
CA GLY A 182 7.76 -1.21 7.01
C GLY A 182 7.90 -1.34 5.49
N GLN A 183 6.87 -1.80 4.78
CA GLN A 183 6.96 -2.06 3.34
C GLN A 183 7.07 -0.76 2.50
N PRO A 184 8.05 -0.61 1.60
CA PRO A 184 8.06 0.43 0.58
C PRO A 184 7.01 0.14 -0.49
N ILE A 185 6.20 1.14 -0.81
CA ILE A 185 5.19 1.08 -1.87
C ILE A 185 5.30 2.32 -2.76
N GLN A 186 5.06 2.18 -4.06
CA GLN A 186 5.00 3.31 -4.97
C GLN A 186 3.71 4.10 -4.75
N ALA A 187 3.84 5.42 -4.62
CA ALA A 187 2.77 6.40 -4.74
C ALA A 187 3.01 7.19 -6.03
N ALA A 188 2.10 7.03 -6.99
CA ALA A 188 2.14 7.72 -8.27
C ALA A 188 0.98 8.70 -8.35
N LEU A 189 1.27 9.96 -8.72
CA LEU A 189 0.29 11.03 -8.89
C LEU A 189 0.41 11.65 -10.28
N ALA A 190 -0.66 11.60 -11.05
CA ALA A 190 -0.80 12.25 -12.34
C ALA A 190 -1.31 13.67 -12.11
N ILE A 191 -0.52 14.65 -12.53
CA ILE A 191 -0.79 16.06 -12.40
C ILE A 191 -1.08 16.61 -13.80
N PRO A 192 -2.28 17.19 -14.06
CA PRO A 192 -2.57 17.82 -15.35
C PRO A 192 -1.52 18.88 -15.68
N ARG A 193 -1.09 18.90 -16.95
CA ARG A 193 -0.28 19.98 -17.51
C ARG A 193 -1.23 21.10 -17.95
N ASP A 194 -0.82 22.34 -17.71
CA ASP A 194 -1.52 23.54 -18.21
C ASP A 194 -1.41 23.68 -19.74
#